data_AF-A0A8I0W9B3-F1
#
_entry.id   AF-A0A8I0W9B3-F1
#
_cell.length_a   1.000
_cell.length_b   1.000
_cell.length_c   1.000
_cell.angle_alpha   90.00
_cell.angle_beta   90.00
_cell.angle_gamma   90.00
#
_symmetry.space_group_name_H-M   'P 1'
#
loop_
_entity.id
_entity.type
_entity.pdbx_description
1 polymer ?
#
loop_
_entity_poly.entity_id
_entity_poly.type
_entity_poly.pdbx_seq_one_letter_code
_entity_poly.pdbx_strand_id
1 'polypeptide(L)'
;MAVDHLIPTDYRKLVLTATQYKDPMMNYLTEDLERRDKLLFIMVHHEKSLTEIINSEDKNLEDAQFCIKQLVSNISNLYVLSEVQDMDRKYQKGEIEY
;
A
#
# COMPACT_ATOMS: atom_id res chain seq x y z
N MET A 1 19.66 9.81 -23.00
CA MET A 1 19.92 10.54 -21.74
C MET A 1 19.18 9.79 -20.66
N ALA A 2 19.93 9.14 -19.76
CA ALA A 2 19.38 8.27 -18.74
C ALA A 2 18.56 9.10 -17.73
N VAL A 3 17.38 8.58 -17.41
CA VAL A 3 16.49 9.14 -16.38
C VAL A 3 17.06 8.73 -15.01
N ASP A 4 18.30 9.13 -14.73
CA ASP A 4 19.04 8.81 -13.50
C ASP A 4 18.73 9.77 -12.36
N HIS A 5 17.74 10.64 -12.54
CA HIS A 5 17.36 11.66 -11.58
C HIS A 5 15.89 11.49 -11.26
N LEU A 6 15.55 10.54 -10.38
CA LEU A 6 14.36 10.53 -9.50
C LEU A 6 14.09 9.15 -8.86
N ILE A 7 15.05 8.23 -8.82
CA ILE A 7 14.85 6.97 -8.08
C ILE A 7 15.14 7.24 -6.60
N PRO A 8 14.15 7.15 -5.69
CA PRO A 8 14.42 7.29 -4.27
C PRO A 8 15.19 6.05 -3.82
N THR A 9 16.42 6.24 -3.34
CA THR A 9 17.20 5.21 -2.64
C THR A 9 16.61 4.86 -1.28
N ASP A 10 15.66 5.66 -0.79
CA ASP A 10 14.94 5.43 0.46
C ASP A 10 13.44 5.23 0.18
N TYR A 11 13.04 3.96 0.10
CA TYR A 11 11.66 3.57 -0.12
C TYR A 11 10.77 3.81 1.10
N ARG A 12 11.32 4.09 2.29
CA ARG A 12 10.51 4.26 3.53
C ARG A 12 9.58 5.45 3.43
N LYS A 13 9.96 6.47 2.64
CA LYS A 13 9.14 7.65 2.32
C LYS A 13 7.89 7.32 1.50
N LEU A 14 7.81 6.11 0.92
CA LEU A 14 6.64 5.66 0.18
C LEU A 14 5.52 5.17 1.10
N VAL A 15 5.84 4.84 2.36
CA VAL A 15 4.88 4.40 3.38
C VAL A 15 4.15 5.61 3.94
N LEU A 16 2.85 5.71 3.68
CA LEU A 16 2.00 6.77 4.23
C LEU A 16 1.64 6.47 5.69
N THR A 17 1.82 7.46 6.57
CA THR A 17 1.32 7.45 7.96
C THR A 17 -0.13 7.94 7.99
N ALA A 18 -1.00 7.23 8.72
CA ALA A 18 -2.47 7.33 8.67
C ALA A 18 -3.11 8.66 9.14
N THR A 19 -2.37 9.76 9.27
CA THR A 19 -2.74 10.84 10.19
C THR A 19 -3.46 12.07 9.61
N GLN A 20 -3.94 12.12 8.36
CA GLN A 20 -4.33 13.44 7.82
C GLN A 20 -5.58 13.67 6.97
N TYR A 21 -6.63 12.84 6.82
CA TYR A 21 -7.65 13.23 5.80
C TYR A 21 -9.14 13.02 6.14
N LYS A 22 -9.96 13.97 5.64
CA LYS A 22 -11.35 14.32 6.03
C LYS A 22 -12.48 13.46 5.43
N ASP A 23 -12.22 12.51 4.53
CA ASP A 23 -13.25 11.65 3.91
C ASP A 23 -12.72 10.22 3.62
N PRO A 24 -13.15 9.19 4.37
CA PRO A 24 -12.54 7.86 4.32
C PRO A 24 -12.53 7.18 2.94
N MET A 25 -13.57 7.37 2.13
CA MET A 25 -13.77 6.59 0.90
C MET A 25 -12.97 7.15 -0.30
N MET A 26 -12.96 8.48 -0.45
CA MET A 26 -12.15 9.13 -1.49
C MET A 26 -10.66 9.05 -1.16
N ASN A 27 -10.31 9.04 0.13
CA ASN A 27 -8.95 8.79 0.58
C ASN A 27 -8.53 7.35 0.30
N TYR A 28 -9.40 6.37 0.56
CA TYR A 28 -9.15 4.96 0.26
C TYR A 28 -8.76 4.77 -1.21
N LEU A 29 -9.55 5.32 -2.15
CA LEU A 29 -9.30 5.16 -3.58
C LEU A 29 -8.03 5.87 -4.05
N THR A 30 -7.80 7.10 -3.58
CA THR A 30 -6.63 7.88 -3.98
C THR A 30 -5.35 7.25 -3.43
N GLU A 31 -5.34 6.86 -2.16
CA GLU A 31 -4.17 6.24 -1.55
C GLU A 31 -3.94 4.80 -2.04
N ASP A 32 -4.98 4.03 -2.39
CA ASP A 32 -4.81 2.71 -3.01
C ASP A 32 -4.14 2.80 -4.38
N LEU A 33 -4.56 3.75 -5.22
CA LEU A 33 -3.91 4.02 -6.51
C LEU A 33 -2.44 4.41 -6.31
N GLU A 34 -2.13 5.31 -5.38
CA GLU A 34 -0.74 5.68 -5.07
C GLU A 34 0.08 4.48 -4.57
N ARG A 35 -0.48 3.62 -3.71
CA ARG A 35 0.21 2.42 -3.18
C ARG A 35 0.48 1.41 -4.30
N ARG A 36 -0.46 1.23 -5.24
CA ARG A 36 -0.29 0.37 -6.41
C ARG A 36 0.80 0.88 -7.34
N ASP A 37 0.81 2.17 -7.64
CA ASP A 37 1.84 2.78 -8.47
C ASP A 37 3.23 2.67 -7.84
N LYS A 38 3.33 2.81 -6.51
CA LYS A 38 4.57 2.61 -5.75
C LYS A 38 5.08 1.16 -5.81
N LEU A 39 4.19 0.17 -5.70
CA LEU A 39 4.57 -1.24 -5.86
C LEU A 39 5.05 -1.52 -7.29
N LEU A 40 4.36 -0.99 -8.30
CA LEU A 40 4.76 -1.12 -9.70
C LEU A 40 6.13 -0.47 -9.94
N PHE A 41 6.37 0.71 -9.38
CA PHE A 41 7.66 1.38 -9.45
C PHE A 41 8.80 0.52 -8.90
N ILE A 42 8.60 -0.11 -7.74
CA ILE A 42 9.60 -1.01 -7.13
C ILE A 42 9.86 -2.22 -8.05
N MET A 43 8.81 -2.82 -8.64
CA MET A 43 8.95 -3.94 -9.57
C MET A 43 9.74 -3.56 -10.83
N VAL A 44 9.41 -2.42 -11.44
CA VAL A 44 10.08 -1.92 -12.64
C VAL A 44 11.54 -1.57 -12.33
N HIS A 45 11.79 -0.90 -11.19
CA HIS A 45 13.13 -0.50 -10.79
C HIS A 45 14.09 -1.69 -10.61
N HIS A 46 13.62 -2.77 -10.00
CA HIS A 46 14.43 -3.95 -9.75
C HIS A 46 14.35 -5.01 -10.85
N GLU A 47 13.55 -4.76 -11.91
CA GLU A 47 13.25 -5.72 -12.98
C GLU A 47 12.83 -7.10 -12.45
N LYS A 48 12.09 -7.09 -11.33
CA LYS A 48 11.69 -8.30 -10.59
C LYS A 48 10.23 -8.19 -10.15
N SER A 49 9.55 -9.33 -10.10
CA SER A 49 8.23 -9.43 -9.49
C SER A 49 8.31 -9.20 -7.98
N LEU A 50 7.18 -8.80 -7.36
CA LEU A 50 7.11 -8.62 -5.91
C LEU A 50 7.52 -9.89 -5.15
N THR A 51 7.13 -11.06 -5.65
CA THR A 51 7.47 -12.37 -5.06
C THR A 51 8.98 -12.62 -5.09
N GLU A 52 9.64 -12.31 -6.20
CA GLU A 52 11.09 -12.44 -6.32
C GLU A 52 11.82 -11.47 -5.40
N ILE A 53 11.34 -10.22 -5.28
CA ILE A 53 11.93 -9.23 -4.37
C ILE A 53 11.76 -9.67 -2.91
N ILE A 54 10.56 -10.10 -2.51
CA ILE A 54 10.26 -10.55 -1.13
C ILE A 54 11.09 -11.75 -0.72
N ASN A 55 11.29 -12.72 -1.62
CA ASN A 55 11.96 -13.98 -1.32
C ASN A 55 13.47 -13.96 -1.61
N SER A 56 14.02 -12.83 -2.06
CA SER A 56 15.44 -12.68 -2.35
C SER A 56 16.27 -12.64 -1.07
N GLU A 57 17.42 -13.32 -1.08
CA GLU A 57 18.45 -13.22 -0.03
C GLU A 57 19.41 -12.02 -0.25
N ASP A 58 19.25 -11.29 -1.36
CA ASP A 58 20.05 -10.11 -1.68
C ASP A 58 19.79 -8.98 -0.67
N LYS A 59 20.81 -8.64 0.12
CA LYS A 59 20.77 -7.58 1.12
C LYS A 59 20.46 -6.21 0.52
N ASN A 60 20.76 -5.98 -0.75
CA ASN A 60 20.43 -4.72 -1.42
C ASN A 60 18.92 -4.52 -1.62
N LEU A 61 18.11 -5.57 -1.42
CA LEU A 61 16.66 -5.51 -1.51
C LEU A 61 15.96 -5.35 -0.16
N GLU A 62 16.68 -5.30 0.98
CA GLU A 62 16.06 -5.23 2.31
C GLU A 62 15.09 -4.04 2.46
N ASP A 63 15.46 -2.86 1.95
CA ASP A 63 14.58 -1.68 2.00
C ASP A 63 13.36 -1.82 1.08
N ALA A 64 13.54 -2.41 -0.12
CA ALA A 64 12.43 -2.70 -1.02
C ALA A 64 11.48 -3.74 -0.40
N GLN A 65 12.02 -4.79 0.22
CA GLN A 65 11.27 -5.83 0.92
C GLN A 65 10.47 -5.25 2.09
N PHE A 66 11.08 -4.38 2.90
CA PHE A 66 10.40 -3.69 3.99
C PHE A 66 9.22 -2.86 3.45
N CYS A 67 9.45 -2.10 2.38
CA CYS A 67 8.42 -1.22 1.83
C CYS A 67 7.28 -1.99 1.17
N ILE A 68 7.58 -3.06 0.43
CA ILE A 68 6.53 -3.94 -0.11
C ILE A 68 5.69 -4.53 1.03
N LYS A 69 6.31 -5.04 2.11
CA LYS A 69 5.58 -5.60 3.26
C LYS A 69 4.66 -4.57 3.93
N GLN A 70 5.15 -3.34 4.12
CA GLN A 70 4.35 -2.26 4.70
C GLN A 70 3.20 -1.83 3.78
N LEU A 71 3.45 -1.69 2.48
CA LEU A 71 2.42 -1.32 1.50
C LEU A 71 1.31 -2.37 1.41
N VAL A 72 1.67 -3.66 1.36
CA VAL A 72 0.71 -4.77 1.36
C VAL A 72 -0.10 -4.81 2.66
N SER A 73 0.56 -4.66 3.82
CA SER A 73 -0.13 -4.60 5.12
C SER A 73 -1.14 -3.45 5.18
N ASN A 74 -0.77 -2.28 4.67
CA ASN A 74 -1.65 -1.11 4.64
C ASN A 74 -2.87 -1.33 3.75
N ILE A 75 -2.70 -1.94 2.57
CA ILE A 75 -3.82 -2.30 1.68
C ILE A 75 -4.78 -3.26 2.41
N SER A 76 -4.25 -4.30 3.04
CA SER A 76 -5.07 -5.27 3.80
C SER A 76 -5.84 -4.62 4.94
N ASN A 77 -5.19 -3.74 5.73
CA ASN A 77 -5.85 -3.03 6.83
C ASN A 77 -6.99 -2.14 6.34
N LEU A 78 -6.79 -1.47 5.20
CA LEU A 78 -7.81 -0.63 4.60
C LEU A 78 -9.00 -1.47 4.09
N TYR A 79 -8.74 -2.62 3.48
CA TYR A 79 -9.80 -3.54 3.07
C TYR A 79 -10.66 -3.97 4.27
N VAL A 80 -10.02 -4.37 5.38
CA VAL A 80 -10.72 -4.71 6.64
C VAL A 80 -11.52 -3.53 7.19
N LEU A 81 -10.96 -2.31 7.19
CA LEU A 81 -11.69 -1.11 7.62
C LEU A 81 -12.93 -0.84 6.75
N SER A 82 -12.84 -1.07 5.44
CA SER A 82 -13.98 -0.95 4.54
C SER A 82 -15.07 -1.97 4.84
N GLU A 83 -14.71 -3.21 5.16
CA GLU A 83 -15.68 -4.25 5.54
C GLU A 83 -16.39 -3.89 6.86
N VAL A 84 -15.65 -3.41 7.86
CA VAL A 84 -16.21 -2.95 9.13
C VAL A 84 -17.17 -1.77 8.94
N GLN A 85 -16.82 -0.81 8.07
CA GLN A 85 -17.71 0.32 7.75
C GLN A 85 -18.99 -0.13 7.05
N ASP A 86 -18.92 -1.10 6.13
CA ASP A 86 -20.11 -1.67 5.49
C ASP A 86 -20.98 -2.42 6.50
N MET A 87 -20.38 -3.18 7.42
CA MET A 87 -21.09 -3.83 8.52
C MET A 87 -21.80 -2.81 9.43
N ASP A 88 -21.13 -1.74 9.85
CA ASP A 88 -21.73 -0.67 10.66
C ASP A 88 -22.91 -0.02 9.93
N ARG A 89 -22.76 0.27 8.63
CA ARG A 89 -23.85 0.81 7.80
C ARG A 89 -25.04 -0.13 7.74
N LYS A 90 -24.83 -1.43 7.57
CA LYS A 90 -25.90 -2.43 7.53
C LYS A 90 -26.59 -2.57 8.89
N TYR A 91 -25.82 -2.56 9.98
CA TYR A 91 -26.36 -2.55 11.34
C TYR A 91 -27.25 -1.33 11.60
N GLN A 92 -26.79 -0.12 11.23
CA GLN A 92 -27.57 1.12 11.36
C GLN A 92 -28.90 1.09 10.58
N LYS A 93 -28.96 0.33 9.47
CA LYS A 93 -30.18 0.13 8.68
C LYS A 93 -31.08 -0.99 9.19
N GLY A 94 -30.67 -1.71 10.24
CA GLY A 94 -31.37 -2.90 10.74
C GLY A 94 -31.27 -4.10 9.81
N GLU A 95 -30.29 -4.12 8.89
CA GLU A 95 -30.05 -5.24 7.96
C GLU A 95 -29.23 -6.36 8.63
N ILE A 96 -28.66 -6.10 9.82
CA ILE A 96 -27.94 -7.06 10.65
C ILE A 96 -28.56 -7.01 12.04
N GLU A 97 -29.12 -8.13 12.50
CA GLU A 97 -29.58 -8.34 13.87
C GLU A 97 -28.63 -9.35 14.54
N TYR A 98 -28.32 -9.12 15.83
CA TYR A 98 -27.37 -9.91 16.62
C TYR A 98 -28.09 -10.92 17.51
#